data_AF-A0A139R5N8-F1
#
_entry.id   AF-A0A139R5N8-F1
#
_cell.length_a   1.000
_cell.length_b   1.000
_cell.length_c   1.000
_cell.angle_alpha   90.00
_cell.angle_beta   90.00
_cell.angle_gamma   90.00
#
_symmetry.space_group_name_H-M   'P 1'
#
loop_
_entity.id
_entity.type
_entity.pdbx_description
1 polymer ?
#
loop_
_entity_poly.entity_id
_entity_poly.type
_entity_poly.pdbx_seq_one_letter_code
_entity_poly.pdbx_strand_id
1 'polypeptide(L)'
;MTAIGKAVDEKWLGKRVMPVGPYDFERYPSLGDDIIVPASRLVEIPDNVDFTAAASTWVPYLTAYPIYSQSNLKSGDYVLIIAGTSAVGQAAIDLARELGAIPIVTTRSRRKAAQLRHLKQVEHIVISSEEDLKVAVGTITGGKGVQFIFDPIGGNTLPDLLQVASVGAKIYEYGILGGSECQFSAGLLLGKGLTLKGWTVSELVEDDLARSQAVTHICEKLALGDFNPTIAKTYPLNQIWEAYRKLEENDFLGTIIIEP
;
A
#
# COMPACT_ATOMS: atom_id res chain seq x y z
N MET A 1 -8.29 14.16 -20.29
CA MET A 1 -7.90 15.58 -20.16
C MET A 1 -8.72 16.41 -21.13
N THR A 2 -9.56 17.32 -20.62
CA THR A 2 -10.51 18.12 -21.42
C THR A 2 -9.99 19.52 -21.75
N ALA A 3 -9.10 20.08 -20.92
CA ALA A 3 -8.49 21.39 -21.13
C ALA A 3 -7.08 21.44 -20.55
N ILE A 4 -6.23 22.34 -21.05
CA ILE A 4 -4.85 22.54 -20.57
C ILE A 4 -4.56 24.02 -20.36
N GLY A 5 -3.69 24.33 -19.39
CA GLY A 5 -3.19 25.69 -19.19
C GLY A 5 -2.21 26.11 -20.30
N LYS A 6 -2.04 27.42 -20.51
CA LYS A 6 -1.20 27.99 -21.58
C LYS A 6 0.26 27.50 -21.60
N ALA A 7 0.79 27.13 -20.44
CA ALA A 7 2.18 26.66 -20.27
C ALA A 7 2.32 25.13 -20.22
N VAL A 8 1.22 24.40 -20.44
CA VAL A 8 1.20 22.93 -20.41
C VAL A 8 1.34 22.40 -21.83
N ASP A 9 2.15 21.37 -22.00
CA ASP A 9 2.38 20.68 -23.27
C ASP A 9 1.07 20.12 -23.87
N GLU A 10 0.82 20.41 -25.15
CA GLU A 10 -0.41 20.01 -25.86
C GLU A 10 -0.60 18.50 -25.95
N LYS A 11 0.47 17.71 -25.78
CA LYS A 11 0.39 16.24 -25.79
C LYS A 11 -0.59 15.65 -24.77
N TRP A 12 -0.88 16.40 -23.70
CA TRP A 12 -1.79 15.96 -22.65
C TRP A 12 -3.26 16.04 -23.07
N LEU A 13 -3.61 16.88 -24.04
CA LEU A 13 -5.00 17.08 -24.44
C LEU A 13 -5.58 15.79 -25.04
N GLY A 14 -6.78 15.40 -24.59
CA GLY A 14 -7.45 14.17 -25.03
C GLY A 14 -6.90 12.88 -24.40
N LYS A 15 -5.76 12.91 -23.70
CA LYS A 15 -5.19 11.74 -23.04
C LYS A 15 -6.01 11.30 -21.83
N ARG A 16 -6.01 9.99 -21.58
CA ARG A 16 -6.48 9.38 -20.33
C ARG A 16 -5.38 9.55 -19.29
N VAL A 17 -5.66 10.30 -18.25
CA VAL A 17 -4.64 10.67 -17.25
C VAL A 17 -5.17 10.55 -15.85
N MET A 18 -4.27 10.37 -14.90
CA MET A 18 -4.55 10.45 -13.46
C MET A 18 -3.49 11.34 -12.80
N PRO A 19 -3.85 12.15 -11.79
CA PRO A 19 -2.86 12.82 -10.97
C PRO A 19 -2.24 11.86 -9.95
N VAL A 20 -0.94 12.01 -9.72
CA VAL A 20 -0.16 11.26 -8.74
C VAL A 20 0.24 12.18 -7.59
N GLY A 21 -0.26 11.86 -6.40
CA GLY A 21 0.02 12.60 -5.17
C GLY A 21 1.33 12.22 -4.47
N PRO A 22 1.72 12.98 -3.43
CA PRO A 22 1.02 14.17 -2.95
C PRO A 22 1.27 15.42 -3.82
N TYR A 23 0.27 16.29 -3.83
CA TYR A 23 0.33 17.67 -4.29
C TYR A 23 -0.57 18.51 -3.37
N ASP A 24 -0.55 19.82 -3.55
CA ASP A 24 -1.34 20.75 -2.75
C ASP A 24 -2.85 20.52 -2.97
N PHE A 25 -3.48 19.74 -2.08
CA PHE A 25 -4.90 19.40 -2.16
C PHE A 25 -5.82 20.56 -1.77
N GLU A 26 -5.32 21.57 -1.05
CA GLU A 26 -6.08 22.79 -0.76
C GLU A 26 -6.25 23.62 -2.03
N ARG A 27 -5.17 23.69 -2.83
CA ARG A 27 -5.18 24.38 -4.13
C ARG A 27 -5.77 23.54 -5.25
N TYR A 28 -5.61 22.23 -5.21
CA TYR A 28 -6.01 21.28 -6.26
C TYR A 28 -6.82 20.13 -5.65
N PRO A 29 -8.11 20.35 -5.34
CA PRO A 29 -8.97 19.29 -4.80
C PRO A 29 -9.18 18.17 -5.83
N SER A 30 -9.41 16.96 -5.34
CA SER A 30 -9.52 15.73 -6.16
C SER A 30 -10.95 15.20 -6.33
N LEU A 31 -11.95 15.90 -5.79
CA LEU A 31 -13.35 15.49 -5.84
C LEU A 31 -14.18 16.55 -6.56
N GLY A 32 -14.74 16.17 -7.71
CA GLY A 32 -15.55 17.04 -8.57
C GLY A 32 -15.74 16.43 -9.96
N ASP A 33 -16.74 16.90 -10.70
CA ASP A 33 -16.98 16.49 -12.09
C ASP A 33 -15.82 16.92 -13.00
N ASP A 34 -15.30 18.12 -12.75
CA ASP A 34 -14.09 18.68 -13.35
C ASP A 34 -13.15 19.15 -12.23
N ILE A 35 -11.89 18.76 -12.30
CA ILE A 35 -10.85 19.15 -11.32
C ILE A 35 -9.64 19.77 -12.02
N ILE A 36 -8.96 20.67 -11.32
CA ILE A 36 -7.70 21.26 -11.77
C ILE A 36 -6.56 20.54 -11.03
N VAL A 37 -5.56 20.08 -11.78
CA VAL A 37 -4.38 19.41 -11.23
C VAL A 37 -3.09 19.92 -11.87
N PRO A 38 -1.96 19.91 -11.15
CA PRO A 38 -0.67 20.30 -11.71
C PRO A 38 -0.20 19.29 -12.76
N ALA A 39 0.15 19.77 -13.96
CA ALA A 39 0.59 18.92 -15.08
C ALA A 39 1.83 18.07 -14.75
N SER A 40 2.70 18.54 -13.85
CA SER A 40 3.89 17.81 -13.39
C SER A 40 3.56 16.56 -12.55
N ARG A 41 2.30 16.39 -12.16
CA ARG A 41 1.80 15.22 -11.42
C ARG A 41 0.97 14.28 -12.27
N LEU A 42 0.84 14.53 -13.58
CA LEU A 42 0.05 13.69 -14.46
C LEU A 42 0.84 12.45 -14.89
N VAL A 43 0.12 11.34 -14.94
CA VAL A 43 0.56 10.09 -15.57
C VAL A 43 -0.49 9.63 -16.56
N GLU A 44 -0.06 9.08 -17.69
CA GLU A 44 -0.96 8.50 -18.69
C GLU A 44 -1.43 7.12 -18.22
N ILE A 45 -2.74 6.88 -18.32
CA ILE A 45 -3.35 5.60 -17.96
C ILE A 45 -3.19 4.66 -19.17
N PRO A 46 -2.67 3.43 -18.99
CA PRO A 46 -2.61 2.46 -20.08
C PRO A 46 -3.99 2.22 -20.73
N ASP A 47 -4.03 2.05 -22.05
CA ASP A 47 -5.29 1.98 -22.80
C ASP A 47 -6.24 0.87 -22.34
N ASN A 48 -5.68 -0.24 -21.85
CA ASN A 48 -6.43 -1.40 -21.35
C ASN A 48 -6.77 -1.34 -19.86
N VAL A 49 -6.44 -0.27 -19.15
CA VAL A 49 -6.73 -0.07 -17.73
C VAL A 49 -7.87 0.94 -17.57
N ASP A 50 -8.96 0.55 -16.92
CA ASP A 50 -10.08 1.46 -16.66
C ASP A 50 -9.76 2.52 -15.59
N PHE A 51 -10.59 3.57 -15.52
CA PHE A 51 -10.37 4.67 -14.59
C PHE A 51 -10.50 4.26 -13.12
N THR A 52 -11.34 3.28 -12.82
CA THR A 52 -11.61 2.81 -11.45
C THR A 52 -10.40 2.06 -10.89
N ALA A 53 -9.78 1.20 -11.69
CA ALA A 53 -8.52 0.53 -11.38
C ALA A 53 -7.38 1.55 -11.28
N ALA A 54 -7.26 2.48 -12.25
CA ALA A 54 -6.24 3.51 -12.22
C ALA A 54 -6.32 4.40 -10.97
N ALA A 55 -7.53 4.83 -10.59
CA ALA A 55 -7.76 5.66 -9.39
C ALA A 55 -7.42 4.91 -8.10
N SER A 56 -7.60 3.58 -8.08
CA SER A 56 -7.27 2.71 -6.93
C SER A 56 -5.78 2.42 -6.78
N THR A 57 -4.93 2.80 -7.74
CA THR A 57 -3.54 2.33 -7.82
C THR A 57 -2.55 3.26 -7.11
N TRP A 58 -2.59 4.56 -7.40
CA TRP A 58 -1.39 5.39 -7.22
C TRP A 58 -0.87 5.47 -5.79
N VAL A 59 -1.67 5.95 -4.83
CA VAL A 59 -1.21 6.08 -3.44
C VAL A 59 -0.77 4.72 -2.86
N PRO A 60 -1.54 3.62 -3.00
CA PRO A 60 -1.11 2.30 -2.55
C PRO A 60 0.23 1.82 -3.11
N TYR A 61 0.39 1.80 -4.43
CA TYR A 61 1.57 1.22 -5.06
C TYR A 61 2.78 2.15 -4.96
N LEU A 62 2.59 3.48 -5.01
CA LEU A 62 3.69 4.43 -4.78
C LEU A 62 4.13 4.49 -3.32
N THR A 63 3.31 4.02 -2.38
CA THR A 63 3.73 3.79 -0.99
C THR A 63 4.54 2.51 -0.88
N ALA A 64 4.02 1.40 -1.41
CA ALA A 64 4.64 0.10 -1.25
C ALA A 64 5.91 -0.08 -2.11
N TYR A 65 5.89 0.35 -3.37
CA TYR A 65 6.98 0.09 -4.33
C TYR A 65 8.36 0.57 -3.85
N PRO A 66 8.55 1.83 -3.38
CA PRO A 66 9.86 2.30 -2.93
C PRO A 66 10.35 1.63 -1.66
N ILE A 67 9.42 1.16 -0.82
CA ILE A 67 9.74 0.42 0.40
C ILE A 67 10.21 -1.00 0.03
N TYR A 68 9.49 -1.67 -0.88
CA TYR A 68 9.84 -3.01 -1.35
C TYR A 68 11.11 -3.04 -2.19
N SER A 69 11.41 -1.99 -2.96
CA SER A 69 12.67 -1.87 -3.70
C SER A 69 13.90 -1.78 -2.77
N GLN A 70 13.70 -1.37 -1.52
CA GLN A 70 14.74 -1.33 -0.47
C GLN A 70 14.72 -2.54 0.46
N SER A 71 13.85 -3.53 0.22
CA SER A 71 13.62 -4.66 1.12
C SER A 71 14.80 -5.64 1.18
N ASN A 72 15.52 -5.83 0.06
CA ASN A 72 16.48 -6.93 -0.15
C ASN A 72 15.87 -8.33 -0.03
N LEU A 73 14.54 -8.45 -0.16
CA LEU A 73 13.85 -9.74 -0.18
C LEU A 73 14.32 -10.61 -1.35
N LYS A 74 14.38 -11.91 -1.09
CA LYS A 74 14.65 -12.95 -2.09
C LYS A 74 13.44 -13.85 -2.23
N SER A 75 13.38 -14.58 -3.34
CA SER A 75 12.34 -15.59 -3.50
C SER A 75 12.41 -16.62 -2.38
N GLY A 76 11.25 -16.90 -1.76
CA GLY A 76 11.12 -17.77 -0.59
C GLY A 76 11.31 -17.10 0.76
N ASP A 77 11.73 -15.83 0.82
CA ASP A 77 11.74 -15.08 2.08
C ASP A 77 10.31 -14.79 2.54
N TYR A 78 10.09 -14.78 3.86
CA TYR A 78 8.80 -14.39 4.45
C TYR A 78 8.75 -12.89 4.70
N VAL A 79 7.62 -12.29 4.35
CA VAL A 79 7.29 -10.90 4.65
C VAL A 79 6.01 -10.80 5.46
N LEU A 80 6.03 -10.02 6.54
CA LEU A 80 4.85 -9.72 7.33
C LEU A 80 4.23 -8.40 6.85
N ILE A 81 2.98 -8.48 6.39
CA ILE A 81 2.20 -7.33 5.91
C ILE A 81 1.09 -7.06 6.90
N ILE A 82 1.17 -5.92 7.59
CA ILE A 82 0.19 -5.52 8.58
C ILE A 82 -1.00 -4.82 7.91
N ALA A 83 -2.20 -5.04 8.43
CA ALA A 83 -3.44 -4.45 7.90
C ALA A 83 -3.67 -4.78 6.42
N GLY A 84 -3.49 -6.04 6.03
CA GLY A 84 -3.46 -6.43 4.62
C GLY A 84 -4.75 -6.24 3.84
N THR A 85 -5.90 -6.00 4.49
CA THR A 85 -7.12 -5.63 3.76
C THR A 85 -7.13 -4.21 3.23
N SER A 86 -6.20 -3.36 3.69
CA SER A 86 -6.07 -1.98 3.19
C SER A 86 -5.57 -1.98 1.75
N ALA A 87 -5.87 -0.91 1.00
CA ALA A 87 -5.38 -0.76 -0.36
C ALA A 87 -3.84 -0.85 -0.44
N VAL A 88 -3.11 -0.22 0.49
CA VAL A 88 -1.64 -0.29 0.56
C VAL A 88 -1.17 -1.71 0.90
N GLY A 89 -1.85 -2.41 1.82
CA GLY A 89 -1.56 -3.80 2.14
C GLY A 89 -1.77 -4.74 0.94
N GLN A 90 -2.78 -4.48 0.11
CA GLN A 90 -3.00 -5.21 -1.14
C GLN A 90 -1.87 -4.96 -2.15
N ALA A 91 -1.46 -3.71 -2.36
CA ALA A 91 -0.30 -3.39 -3.19
C ALA A 91 0.99 -4.06 -2.68
N ALA A 92 1.17 -4.09 -1.36
CA ALA A 92 2.31 -4.78 -0.73
C ALA A 92 2.28 -6.30 -0.97
N ILE A 93 1.10 -6.93 -0.98
CA ILE A 93 0.96 -8.36 -1.32
C ILE A 93 1.39 -8.59 -2.78
N ASP A 94 0.93 -7.77 -3.71
CA ASP A 94 1.29 -7.90 -5.12
C ASP A 94 2.81 -7.76 -5.33
N LEU A 95 3.44 -6.76 -4.71
CA LEU A 95 4.89 -6.53 -4.77
C LEU A 95 5.70 -7.65 -4.10
N ALA A 96 5.24 -8.16 -2.96
CA ALA A 96 5.88 -9.29 -2.30
C ALA A 96 5.90 -10.52 -3.22
N ARG A 97 4.77 -10.80 -3.88
CA ARG A 97 4.65 -11.92 -4.82
C ARG A 97 5.48 -11.72 -6.07
N GLU A 98 5.56 -10.50 -6.58
CA GLU A 98 6.44 -10.16 -7.69
C GLU A 98 7.91 -10.53 -7.38
N LEU A 99 8.37 -10.27 -6.16
CA LEU A 99 9.71 -10.64 -5.70
C LEU A 99 9.88 -12.14 -5.38
N GLY A 100 8.80 -12.92 -5.52
CA GLY A 100 8.75 -14.33 -5.12
C GLY A 100 8.81 -14.56 -3.61
N ALA A 101 8.59 -13.52 -2.80
CA ALA A 101 8.49 -13.62 -1.35
C ALA A 101 7.14 -14.24 -0.95
N ILE A 102 7.04 -14.70 0.30
CA ILE A 102 5.87 -15.37 0.86
C ILE A 102 5.17 -14.42 1.85
N PRO A 103 4.01 -13.83 1.49
CA PRO A 103 3.28 -12.94 2.37
C PRO A 103 2.63 -13.68 3.54
N ILE A 104 2.89 -13.18 4.75
CA ILE A 104 2.10 -13.43 5.96
C ILE A 104 1.31 -12.17 6.23
N VAL A 105 -0.01 -12.26 6.18
CA VAL A 105 -0.88 -11.08 6.21
C VAL A 105 -1.65 -11.02 7.51
N THR A 106 -1.62 -9.89 8.20
CA THR A 106 -2.45 -9.69 9.40
C THR A 106 -3.73 -8.93 9.10
N THR A 107 -4.80 -9.30 9.80
CA THR A 107 -6.07 -8.57 9.81
C THR A 107 -6.77 -8.72 11.16
N ARG A 108 -7.81 -7.93 11.42
CA ARG A 108 -8.44 -7.81 12.74
C ARG A 108 -9.74 -8.60 12.91
N SER A 109 -10.24 -9.29 11.88
CA SER A 109 -11.49 -10.04 12.01
C SER A 109 -11.58 -11.22 11.06
N ARG A 110 -12.32 -12.25 11.47
CA ARG A 110 -12.65 -13.41 10.62
C ARG A 110 -13.30 -13.02 9.30
N ARG A 111 -14.17 -12.02 9.33
CA ARG A 111 -14.87 -11.53 8.13
C ARG A 111 -13.87 -10.98 7.11
N LYS A 112 -12.92 -10.15 7.55
CA LYS A 112 -11.83 -9.63 6.72
C LYS A 112 -10.86 -10.74 6.26
N ALA A 113 -10.56 -11.70 7.13
CA ALA A 113 -9.75 -12.86 6.76
C ALA A 113 -10.41 -13.70 5.67
N ALA A 114 -11.74 -13.89 5.72
CA ALA A 114 -12.47 -14.57 4.66
C ALA A 114 -12.37 -13.81 3.32
N GLN A 115 -12.47 -12.48 3.34
CA GLN A 115 -12.25 -11.65 2.14
C GLN A 115 -10.84 -11.86 1.56
N LEU A 116 -9.80 -11.88 2.41
CA LEU A 116 -8.42 -12.14 1.98
C LEU A 116 -8.26 -13.55 1.38
N ARG A 117 -8.91 -14.58 1.93
CA ARG A 117 -8.83 -15.96 1.40
C ARG A 117 -9.41 -16.08 -0.01
N HIS A 118 -10.34 -15.21 -0.41
CA HIS A 118 -10.84 -15.17 -1.78
C HIS A 118 -9.79 -14.65 -2.76
N LEU A 119 -8.83 -13.85 -2.28
CA LEU A 119 -7.64 -13.49 -3.03
C LEU A 119 -6.72 -14.71 -3.00
N LYS A 120 -6.70 -15.48 -4.09
CA LYS A 120 -5.82 -16.67 -4.28
C LYS A 120 -4.31 -16.40 -4.06
N GLN A 121 -3.96 -15.15 -3.79
CA GLN A 121 -2.64 -14.58 -3.63
C GLN A 121 -2.11 -14.68 -2.18
N VAL A 122 -2.98 -14.95 -1.19
CA VAL A 122 -2.62 -14.94 0.23
C VAL A 122 -2.86 -16.32 0.85
N GLU A 123 -1.76 -17.02 1.16
CA GLU A 123 -1.81 -18.34 1.81
C GLU A 123 -1.86 -18.24 3.33
N HIS A 124 -1.10 -17.32 3.92
CA HIS A 124 -0.96 -17.20 5.36
C HIS A 124 -1.64 -15.93 5.88
N ILE A 125 -2.70 -16.11 6.69
CA ILE A 125 -3.47 -15.02 7.29
C ILE A 125 -3.49 -15.21 8.80
N VAL A 126 -3.13 -14.16 9.53
CA VAL A 126 -3.19 -14.11 11.00
C VAL A 126 -4.28 -13.13 11.43
N ILE A 127 -5.25 -13.60 12.20
CA ILE A 127 -6.31 -12.77 12.76
C ILE A 127 -5.80 -12.22 14.10
N SER A 128 -5.24 -11.01 14.10
CA SER A 128 -4.52 -10.42 15.22
C SER A 128 -5.38 -10.17 16.47
N SER A 129 -6.71 -10.22 16.36
CA SER A 129 -7.63 -10.13 17.49
C SER A 129 -7.88 -11.46 18.21
N GLU A 130 -7.47 -12.58 17.60
CA GLU A 130 -7.77 -13.94 18.06
C GLU A 130 -6.50 -14.78 18.24
N GLU A 131 -5.44 -14.45 17.52
CA GLU A 131 -4.21 -15.23 17.44
C GLU A 131 -3.04 -14.45 18.02
N ASP A 132 -2.16 -15.15 18.75
CA ASP A 132 -0.86 -14.61 19.16
C ASP A 132 0.07 -14.55 17.94
N LEU A 133 0.52 -13.34 17.59
CA LEU A 133 1.31 -13.09 16.39
C LEU A 133 2.62 -13.91 16.38
N LYS A 134 3.27 -14.07 17.53
CA LYS A 134 4.54 -14.79 17.65
C LYS A 134 4.36 -16.29 17.46
N VAL A 135 3.32 -16.87 18.04
CA VAL A 135 2.97 -18.28 17.86
C VAL A 135 2.61 -18.55 16.40
N ALA A 136 1.76 -17.72 15.81
CA ALA A 136 1.31 -17.88 14.42
C ALA A 136 2.49 -17.78 13.43
N VAL A 137 3.27 -16.70 13.51
CA VAL A 137 4.45 -16.51 12.64
C VAL A 137 5.50 -17.59 12.89
N GLY A 138 5.73 -17.98 14.15
CA GLY A 138 6.64 -19.07 14.48
C GLY A 138 6.24 -20.39 13.84
N THR A 139 4.94 -20.70 13.82
CA THR A 139 4.41 -21.91 13.17
C THR A 139 4.60 -21.86 11.65
N ILE A 140 4.24 -20.74 11.01
CA ILE A 140 4.35 -20.57 9.56
C ILE A 140 5.80 -20.62 9.09
N THR A 141 6.70 -19.96 9.81
CA THR A 141 8.11 -19.80 9.39
C THR A 141 9.04 -20.90 9.90
N GLY A 142 8.52 -21.88 10.66
CA GLY A 142 9.33 -22.89 11.34
C GLY A 142 10.31 -22.27 12.35
N GLY A 143 9.88 -21.19 13.03
CA GLY A 143 10.66 -20.48 14.05
C GLY A 143 11.71 -19.51 13.50
N LYS A 144 11.85 -19.36 12.17
CA LYS A 144 12.84 -18.46 11.56
C LYS A 144 12.48 -16.99 11.67
N GLY A 145 11.19 -16.67 11.80
CA GLY A 145 10.69 -15.31 11.70
C GLY A 145 10.68 -14.77 10.28
N VAL A 146 10.34 -13.49 10.14
CA VAL A 146 10.16 -12.80 8.86
C VAL A 146 11.33 -11.87 8.53
N GLN A 147 11.73 -11.83 7.26
CA GLN A 147 12.87 -11.04 6.78
C GLN A 147 12.52 -9.57 6.57
N PHE A 148 11.24 -9.30 6.33
CA PHE A 148 10.72 -7.96 6.09
C PHE A 148 9.38 -7.76 6.79
N ILE A 149 9.16 -6.57 7.36
CA ILE A 149 7.91 -6.18 7.99
C ILE A 149 7.47 -4.84 7.42
N PHE A 150 6.22 -4.79 6.95
CA PHE A 150 5.59 -3.63 6.35
C PHE A 150 4.42 -3.19 7.24
N ASP A 151 4.62 -2.11 8.00
CA ASP A 151 3.72 -1.68 9.08
C ASP A 151 3.15 -0.26 8.90
N PRO A 152 1.81 -0.09 8.88
CA PRO A 152 1.15 1.21 9.00
C PRO A 152 0.70 1.55 10.42
N ILE A 153 0.87 0.64 11.39
CA ILE A 153 0.27 0.75 12.72
C ILE A 153 1.20 1.47 13.69
N GLY A 154 2.43 0.97 13.84
CA GLY A 154 3.38 1.48 14.81
C GLY A 154 2.86 1.42 16.24
N GLY A 155 3.20 2.44 17.01
CA GLY A 155 2.82 2.54 18.42
C GLY A 155 3.20 1.30 19.22
N ASN A 156 2.33 0.92 20.17
CA ASN A 156 2.58 -0.20 21.08
C ASN A 156 2.56 -1.60 20.43
N THR A 157 2.29 -1.70 19.12
CA THR A 157 2.33 -3.00 18.41
C THR A 157 3.73 -3.34 17.87
N LEU A 158 4.57 -2.32 17.71
CA LEU A 158 5.94 -2.46 17.21
C LEU A 158 6.81 -3.49 17.99
N PRO A 159 6.75 -3.60 19.33
CA PRO A 159 7.56 -4.57 20.08
C PRO A 159 7.28 -6.02 19.66
N ASP A 160 6.05 -6.36 19.30
CA ASP A 160 5.69 -7.70 18.83
C ASP A 160 6.28 -7.98 17.44
N LEU A 161 6.38 -6.95 16.59
CA LEU A 161 7.04 -7.04 15.29
C LEU A 161 8.53 -7.37 15.43
N LEU A 162 9.23 -6.74 16.39
CA LEU A 162 10.63 -7.06 16.71
C LEU A 162 10.80 -8.50 17.18
N GLN A 163 9.81 -9.07 17.86
CA GLN A 163 9.87 -10.46 18.32
C GLN A 163 9.77 -11.47 17.18
N VAL A 164 8.95 -11.19 16.15
CA VAL A 164 8.74 -12.08 15.01
C VAL A 164 9.69 -11.85 13.84
N ALA A 165 10.43 -10.73 13.85
CA ALA A 165 11.50 -10.45 12.91
C ALA A 165 12.63 -11.51 12.97
N SER A 166 13.13 -11.93 11.81
CA SER A 166 14.33 -12.76 11.72
C SER A 166 15.60 -11.95 11.98
N VAL A 167 16.74 -12.62 12.13
CA VAL A 167 18.05 -11.94 12.17
C VAL A 167 18.24 -11.14 10.87
N GLY A 168 18.72 -9.89 11.00
CA GLY A 168 18.97 -8.97 9.90
C GLY A 168 17.72 -8.38 9.24
N ALA A 169 16.53 -8.63 9.79
CA ALA A 169 15.28 -8.19 9.18
C ALA A 169 15.13 -6.66 9.19
N LYS A 170 14.38 -6.16 8.21
CA LYS A 170 14.00 -4.74 8.13
C LYS A 170 12.53 -4.55 8.45
N ILE A 171 12.24 -3.56 9.27
CA ILE A 171 10.91 -3.15 9.69
C ILE A 171 10.70 -1.73 9.15
N TYR A 172 9.75 -1.59 8.24
CA TYR A 172 9.37 -0.31 7.65
C TYR A 172 8.06 0.17 8.25
N GLU A 173 8.15 1.27 8.98
CA GLU A 173 7.00 2.00 9.50
C GLU A 173 6.63 3.10 8.50
N TYR A 174 5.45 3.00 7.89
CA TYR A 174 4.96 4.01 6.94
C TYR A 174 3.66 4.68 7.40
N GLY A 175 3.19 4.33 8.60
CA GLY A 175 2.01 4.91 9.23
C GLY A 175 2.14 4.88 10.74
N ILE A 176 1.17 5.48 11.43
CA ILE A 176 1.13 5.54 12.90
C ILE A 176 -0.32 5.39 13.39
N LEU A 177 -1.09 4.49 12.77
CA LEU A 177 -2.51 4.29 13.10
C LEU A 177 -2.73 3.87 14.57
N GLY A 178 -1.73 3.25 15.19
CA GLY A 178 -1.68 2.85 16.60
C GLY A 178 -1.01 3.88 17.52
N GLY A 179 -0.60 5.04 16.99
CA GLY A 179 0.10 6.11 17.72
C GLY A 179 1.57 6.26 17.34
N SER A 180 2.14 7.41 17.68
CA SER A 180 3.52 7.80 17.32
C SER A 180 4.57 7.44 18.39
N GLU A 181 4.15 6.89 19.52
CA GLU A 181 5.03 6.57 20.65
C GLU A 181 5.04 5.08 20.94
N CYS A 182 6.22 4.54 21.23
CA CYS A 182 6.41 3.14 21.57
C CYS A 182 7.61 2.98 22.51
N GLN A 183 7.53 2.03 23.45
CA GLN A 183 8.66 1.54 24.22
C GLN A 183 9.01 0.11 23.79
N PHE A 184 10.28 -0.16 23.50
CA PHE A 184 10.76 -1.50 23.19
C PHE A 184 12.19 -1.71 23.72
N SER A 185 12.59 -2.97 23.83
CA SER A 185 13.94 -3.32 24.27
C SER A 185 14.95 -3.13 23.13
N ALA A 186 15.90 -2.20 23.29
CA ALA A 186 17.03 -2.04 22.38
C ALA A 186 17.89 -3.31 22.25
N GLY A 187 17.88 -4.19 23.27
CA GLY A 187 18.54 -5.48 23.22
C GLY A 187 17.99 -6.41 22.12
N LEU A 188 16.70 -6.28 21.77
CA LEU A 188 16.13 -7.04 20.64
C LEU A 188 16.65 -6.53 19.30
N LEU A 189 16.76 -5.21 19.12
CA LEU A 189 17.36 -4.62 17.91
C LEU A 189 18.82 -5.08 17.75
N LEU A 190 19.63 -4.93 18.80
CA LEU A 190 21.05 -5.30 18.78
C LEU A 190 21.24 -6.81 18.59
N GLY A 191 20.49 -7.63 19.33
CA GLY A 191 20.64 -9.08 19.32
C GLY A 191 20.30 -9.73 17.98
N LYS A 192 19.40 -9.11 17.19
CA LYS A 192 19.02 -9.60 15.86
C LYS A 192 19.59 -8.75 14.72
N GLY A 193 20.30 -7.66 14.99
CA GLY A 193 20.79 -6.74 13.96
C GLY A 193 19.68 -6.14 13.09
N LEU A 194 18.57 -5.74 13.72
CA LEU A 194 17.38 -5.26 13.00
C LEU A 194 17.57 -3.83 12.48
N THR A 195 16.92 -3.53 11.35
CA THR A 195 16.71 -2.16 10.88
C THR A 195 15.27 -1.74 11.15
N LEU A 196 15.07 -0.63 11.85
CA LEU A 196 13.79 0.05 11.94
C LEU A 196 13.88 1.36 11.16
N LYS A 197 13.05 1.52 10.13
CA LYS A 197 13.07 2.69 9.25
C LYS A 197 11.68 3.26 9.08
N GLY A 198 11.54 4.56 9.33
CA GLY A 198 10.37 5.32 8.92
C GLY A 198 10.42 5.61 7.42
N TRP A 199 9.27 5.64 6.76
CA TRP A 199 9.17 6.03 5.36
C TRP A 199 7.93 6.91 5.12
N THR A 200 8.08 7.92 4.25
CA THR A 200 6.95 8.74 3.82
C THR A 200 6.94 8.93 2.30
N VAL A 201 5.75 9.08 1.73
CA VAL A 201 5.56 9.25 0.28
C VAL A 201 6.31 10.45 -0.31
N SER A 202 6.65 11.44 0.51
CA SER A 202 7.48 12.59 0.13
C SER A 202 8.86 12.16 -0.38
N GLU A 203 9.46 11.08 0.15
CA GLU A 203 10.75 10.56 -0.32
C GLU A 203 10.72 10.15 -1.79
N LEU A 204 9.57 9.69 -2.31
CA LEU A 204 9.41 9.35 -3.72
C LEU A 204 9.08 10.58 -4.57
N VAL A 205 8.19 11.42 -4.07
CA VAL A 205 7.53 12.43 -4.89
C VAL A 205 8.39 13.67 -5.14
N GLU A 206 9.40 13.88 -4.32
CA GLU A 206 10.44 14.90 -4.51
C GLU A 206 11.57 14.45 -5.44
N ASP A 207 11.71 13.15 -5.69
CA ASP A 207 12.68 12.58 -6.63
C ASP A 207 11.99 12.24 -7.96
N ASP A 208 12.19 13.10 -8.97
CA ASP A 208 11.60 12.92 -10.29
C ASP A 208 12.00 11.59 -10.97
N LEU A 209 13.23 11.13 -10.76
CA LEU A 209 13.72 9.89 -11.36
C LEU A 209 13.07 8.68 -10.68
N ALA A 210 13.10 8.64 -9.35
CA ALA A 210 12.49 7.56 -8.58
C ALA A 210 10.97 7.47 -8.85
N ARG A 211 10.29 8.63 -8.90
CA ARG A 211 8.86 8.70 -9.24
C ARG A 211 8.59 8.16 -10.65
N SER A 212 9.38 8.58 -11.64
CA SER A 212 9.21 8.13 -13.02
C SER A 212 9.40 6.61 -13.16
N GLN A 213 10.41 6.05 -12.48
CA GLN A 213 10.66 4.62 -12.45
C GLN A 213 9.49 3.85 -11.80
N ALA A 214 8.99 4.33 -10.65
CA ALA A 214 7.84 3.72 -9.98
C ALA A 214 6.59 3.75 -10.86
N VAL A 215 6.29 4.91 -11.47
CA VAL A 215 5.14 5.06 -12.38
C VAL A 215 5.24 4.11 -13.57
N THR A 216 6.41 4.01 -14.19
CA THR A 216 6.64 3.13 -15.34
C THR A 216 6.38 1.68 -14.97
N HIS A 217 6.99 1.20 -13.88
CA HIS A 217 6.81 -0.16 -13.38
C HIS A 217 5.33 -0.47 -13.08
N ILE A 218 4.66 0.43 -12.36
CA ILE A 218 3.26 0.25 -11.99
C ILE A 218 2.35 0.21 -13.23
N CYS A 219 2.57 1.10 -14.21
CA CYS A 219 1.82 1.07 -15.47
C CYS A 219 2.02 -0.23 -16.23
N GLU A 220 3.26 -0.73 -16.33
CA GLU A 220 3.56 -2.01 -16.98
C GLU A 220 2.81 -3.17 -16.30
N LYS A 221 2.85 -3.23 -14.96
CA LYS A 221 2.20 -4.29 -14.20
C LYS A 221 0.67 -4.22 -14.23
N LEU A 222 0.11 -3.02 -14.23
CA LEU A 222 -1.33 -2.83 -14.46
C LEU A 222 -1.74 -3.29 -15.86
N ALA A 223 -0.98 -2.90 -16.89
CA ALA A 223 -1.28 -3.25 -18.27
C ALA A 223 -1.18 -4.77 -18.52
N LEU A 224 -0.28 -5.46 -17.83
CA LEU A 224 -0.16 -6.92 -17.88
C LEU A 224 -1.25 -7.64 -17.05
N GLY A 225 -1.97 -6.93 -16.18
CA GLY A 225 -2.91 -7.53 -15.23
C GLY A 225 -2.21 -8.27 -14.08
N ASP A 226 -0.92 -8.01 -13.85
CA ASP A 226 -0.17 -8.52 -12.71
C ASP A 226 -0.60 -7.81 -11.41
N PHE A 227 -0.82 -6.49 -11.51
CA PHE A 227 -1.36 -5.67 -10.43
C PHE A 227 -2.84 -5.45 -10.65
N ASN A 228 -3.66 -5.89 -9.69
CA ASN A 228 -5.11 -5.81 -9.75
C ASN A 228 -5.66 -5.13 -8.50
N PRO A 229 -5.69 -3.78 -8.47
CA PRO A 229 -6.21 -3.02 -7.34
C PRO A 229 -7.61 -3.50 -6.97
N THR A 230 -7.79 -3.92 -5.71
CA THR A 230 -9.10 -4.39 -5.26
C THR A 230 -10.01 -3.21 -4.98
N ILE A 231 -11.16 -3.18 -5.65
CA ILE A 231 -12.19 -2.16 -5.46
C ILE A 231 -13.25 -2.76 -4.53
N ALA A 232 -13.40 -2.15 -3.35
CA ALA A 232 -14.36 -2.60 -2.35
C ALA A 232 -15.78 -2.18 -2.74
N LYS A 233 -15.93 -0.92 -3.15
CA LYS A 233 -17.21 -0.35 -3.54
C LYS A 233 -17.01 0.96 -4.30
N THR A 234 -17.93 1.24 -5.20
CA THR A 234 -18.02 2.52 -5.89
C THR A 234 -19.26 3.27 -5.44
N TYR A 235 -19.14 4.59 -5.32
CA TYR A 235 -20.22 5.51 -5.01
C TYR A 235 -20.23 6.64 -6.04
N PRO A 236 -21.39 7.11 -6.49
CA PRO A 236 -21.46 8.36 -7.25
C PRO A 236 -21.08 9.55 -6.35
N LEU A 237 -20.60 10.64 -6.95
CA LEU A 237 -20.15 11.84 -6.24
C LEU A 237 -21.24 12.44 -5.34
N ASN A 238 -22.50 12.33 -5.73
CA ASN A 238 -23.63 12.78 -4.91
C ASN A 238 -23.90 11.92 -3.66
N GLN A 239 -23.23 10.77 -3.51
CA GLN A 239 -23.27 9.88 -2.34
C GLN A 239 -21.96 9.90 -1.54
N ILE A 240 -21.24 11.01 -1.61
CA ILE A 240 -19.94 11.15 -0.95
C ILE A 240 -20.01 10.89 0.56
N TRP A 241 -21.10 11.30 1.23
CA TRP A 241 -21.27 11.08 2.66
C TRP A 241 -21.43 9.60 3.00
N GLU A 242 -22.16 8.83 2.19
CA GLU A 242 -22.26 7.38 2.35
C GLU A 242 -20.91 6.68 2.13
N ALA A 243 -20.11 7.18 1.19
CA ALA A 243 -18.76 6.68 0.96
C ALA A 243 -17.85 6.90 2.17
N TYR A 244 -17.85 8.11 2.75
CA TYR A 244 -17.08 8.41 3.97
C TYR A 244 -17.56 7.63 5.19
N ARG A 245 -18.87 7.47 5.39
CA ARG A 245 -19.38 6.59 6.47
C ARG A 245 -18.90 5.16 6.29
N LYS A 246 -18.89 4.65 5.05
CA LYS A 246 -18.37 3.30 4.76
C LYS A 246 -16.87 3.18 5.02
N LEU A 247 -16.11 4.24 4.73
CA LEU A 247 -14.69 4.33 5.04
C LEU A 247 -14.44 4.24 6.55
N GLU A 248 -15.24 4.95 7.36
CA GLU A 248 -15.17 4.96 8.83
C GLU A 248 -15.48 3.60 9.46
N GLU A 249 -16.44 2.84 8.92
CA GLU A 249 -16.71 1.46 9.35
C GLU A 249 -15.47 0.57 9.25
N ASN A 250 -14.56 0.89 8.30
CA ASN A 250 -13.32 0.17 8.04
C ASN A 250 -13.53 -1.34 7.95
N ASP A 251 -14.59 -1.74 7.24
CA ASP A 251 -15.06 -3.12 7.17
C ASP A 251 -15.16 -3.61 5.71
N PHE A 252 -14.08 -3.42 4.96
CA PHE A 252 -13.97 -3.78 3.56
C PHE A 252 -12.52 -4.14 3.17
N LEU A 253 -12.35 -4.65 1.94
CA LEU A 253 -11.10 -5.06 1.33
C LEU A 253 -10.82 -4.16 0.13
N GLY A 254 -9.68 -3.47 0.12
CA GLY A 254 -9.27 -2.60 -0.98
C GLY A 254 -9.72 -1.14 -0.84
N THR A 255 -10.11 -0.53 -1.96
CA THR A 255 -10.37 0.92 -2.08
C THR A 255 -11.84 1.24 -2.28
N ILE A 256 -12.32 2.36 -1.72
CA ILE A 256 -13.62 2.95 -2.05
C ILE A 256 -13.40 3.99 -3.15
N ILE A 257 -14.17 3.91 -4.24
CA ILE A 257 -14.06 4.81 -5.39
C ILE A 257 -15.26 5.75 -5.45
N ILE A 258 -14.98 7.01 -5.80
CA ILE A 258 -16.00 8.00 -6.13
C ILE A 258 -16.00 8.17 -7.65
N GLU A 259 -17.15 7.93 -8.27
CA GLU A 259 -17.39 8.22 -9.69
C GLU A 259 -18.08 9.59 -9.83
N PRO A 260 -17.64 10.45 -10.76
CA PRO A 260 -18.31 11.70 -11.08
C PRO A 260 -19.73 11.44 -11.62
#